data_AF-A0A2T7C5N1-F1
#
_entry.id   AF-A0A2T7C5N1-F1
#
_cell.length_a   1.000
_cell.length_b   1.000
_cell.length_c   1.000
_cell.angle_alpha   90.00
_cell.angle_beta   90.00
_cell.angle_gamma   90.00
#
_symmetry.space_group_name_H-M   'P 1'
#
loop_
_entity.id
_entity.type
_entity.pdbx_description
1 polymer ?
#
loop_
_entity_poly.entity_id
_entity_poly.type
_entity_poly.pdbx_seq_one_letter_code
_entity_poly.pdbx_strand_id
1 'polypeptide(L)'
;MPSSSSSSLLSSSNTASAELPLIPCKLCNGVVIERVSKQPETTSRKFYRCRAKKTDGSQCDFFHWQASYAVLLIKDGFVSGDRRLELLMIALNDHGKAVESLTNSIREMKKKLSNLELVMEELDNVKKSMKAAMVEIEENKKSTAAALKLFHIIQLFHH
;
A
#
# COMPACT_ATOMS: atom_id res chain seq x y z
N MET A 1 23.27 35.64 -54.40
CA MET A 1 23.11 35.81 -52.94
C MET A 1 22.28 34.64 -52.43
N PRO A 2 22.81 33.72 -51.62
CA PRO A 2 21.99 32.70 -51.00
C PRO A 2 21.44 33.21 -49.67
N SER A 3 20.13 33.05 -49.48
CA SER A 3 19.40 33.37 -48.26
C SER A 3 19.60 32.25 -47.24
N SER A 4 20.36 32.52 -46.18
CA SER A 4 20.48 31.59 -45.05
C SER A 4 19.31 31.80 -44.09
N SER A 5 18.33 30.91 -44.16
CA SER A 5 17.28 30.78 -43.16
C SER A 5 17.89 30.17 -41.88
N SER A 6 18.03 30.98 -40.84
CA SER A 6 18.43 30.51 -39.51
C SER A 6 17.22 29.96 -38.77
N SER A 7 17.10 28.64 -38.74
CA SER A 7 16.16 27.93 -37.87
C SER A 7 16.71 27.96 -36.45
N SER A 8 16.13 28.79 -35.58
CA SER A 8 16.45 28.81 -34.16
C SER A 8 16.06 27.47 -33.54
N LEU A 9 17.07 26.64 -33.28
CA LEU A 9 16.92 25.41 -32.52
C LEU A 9 16.32 25.75 -31.16
N LEU A 10 15.14 25.20 -30.89
CA LEU A 10 14.52 25.18 -29.57
C LEU A 10 15.55 24.59 -28.61
N SER A 11 16.16 25.46 -27.79
CA SER A 11 16.99 25.02 -26.69
C SER A 11 16.12 24.16 -25.78
N SER A 12 16.43 22.86 -25.77
CA SER A 12 16.08 21.92 -24.72
C SER A 12 16.45 22.54 -23.39
N SER A 13 15.49 23.26 -22.81
CA SER A 13 15.62 23.75 -21.45
C SER A 13 15.52 22.52 -20.58
N ASN A 14 16.66 22.18 -19.96
CA ASN A 14 16.78 21.24 -18.87
C ASN A 14 15.49 21.25 -18.06
N THR A 15 14.84 20.10 -17.92
CA THR A 15 13.72 19.91 -17.00
C THR A 15 14.25 20.04 -15.57
N ALA A 16 14.59 21.26 -15.15
CA ALA A 16 14.65 21.63 -13.77
C ALA A 16 13.26 21.31 -13.22
N SER A 17 13.16 20.27 -12.39
CA SER A 17 11.90 19.89 -11.76
C SER A 17 11.33 21.14 -11.11
N ALA A 18 10.26 21.69 -11.66
CA ALA A 18 9.62 22.90 -11.17
C ALA A 18 9.39 22.79 -9.65
N GLU A 19 10.12 23.58 -8.87
CA GLU A 19 10.00 23.56 -7.41
C GLU A 19 8.76 24.33 -6.98
N LEU A 20 7.99 23.72 -6.08
CA LEU A 20 6.83 24.35 -5.47
C LEU A 20 7.29 25.33 -4.38
N PRO A 21 6.84 26.59 -4.39
CA PRO A 21 7.21 27.56 -3.37
C PRO A 21 6.78 27.09 -1.97
N LEU A 22 7.69 27.18 -1.00
CA LEU A 22 7.41 26.86 0.40
C LEU A 22 6.82 28.07 1.12
N ILE A 23 5.50 28.05 1.33
CA ILE A 23 4.78 29.06 2.11
C ILE A 23 4.82 28.75 3.61
N PRO A 24 4.63 29.76 4.50
CA PRO A 24 4.42 29.52 5.92
C PRO A 24 3.25 28.57 6.18
N CYS A 25 3.35 27.79 7.25
CA CYS A 25 2.30 26.86 7.65
C CYS A 25 1.00 27.62 7.94
N LYS A 26 -0.08 27.27 7.24
CA LYS A 26 -1.38 27.94 7.42
C LYS A 26 -2.05 27.67 8.77
N LEU A 27 -1.56 26.69 9.54
CA LEU A 27 -2.11 26.35 10.85
C LEU A 27 -1.41 27.05 12.01
N CYS A 28 -0.10 27.30 11.91
CA CYS A 28 0.70 27.82 13.03
C CYS A 28 1.78 28.83 12.62
N ASN A 29 1.80 29.24 11.35
CA ASN A 29 2.80 30.12 10.75
C ASN A 29 4.27 29.60 10.82
N GLY A 30 4.47 28.34 11.21
CA GLY A 30 5.78 27.71 11.26
C GLY A 30 6.34 27.32 9.88
N VAL A 31 7.57 26.82 9.86
CA VAL A 31 8.28 26.42 8.63
C VAL A 31 7.66 25.16 8.01
N VAL A 32 7.29 25.24 6.73
CA VAL A 32 6.92 24.09 5.90
C VAL A 32 8.15 23.56 5.18
N ILE A 33 8.28 22.24 5.09
CA ILE A 33 9.38 21.55 4.43
C ILE A 33 8.86 20.55 3.40
N GLU A 34 9.59 20.38 2.30
CA GLU A 34 9.42 19.28 1.35
C GLU A 34 10.10 18.02 1.87
N ARG A 35 9.47 16.86 1.63
CA ARG A 35 10.02 15.53 1.90
C ARG A 35 9.60 14.56 0.80
N VAL A 36 10.35 13.47 0.68
CA VAL A 36 10.04 12.36 -0.23
C VAL A 36 9.64 11.14 0.61
N SER A 37 8.53 10.49 0.25
CA SER A 37 8.05 9.30 0.93
C SER A 37 8.99 8.11 0.69
N LYS A 38 9.21 7.35 1.76
CA LYS A 38 9.98 6.10 1.77
C LYS A 38 9.08 4.87 1.94
N GLN A 39 7.77 5.05 2.04
CA GLN A 39 6.84 3.94 2.19
C GLN A 39 6.68 3.21 0.85
N PRO A 40 6.75 1.88 0.79
CA PRO A 40 6.70 1.10 -0.46
C PRO A 40 5.59 1.56 -1.42
N GLU A 41 4.37 1.69 -0.91
CA GLU A 41 3.19 2.09 -1.67
C GLU A 41 3.28 3.52 -2.21
N THR A 42 3.91 4.45 -1.51
CA THR A 42 4.01 5.86 -1.95
C THR A 42 5.44 6.28 -2.26
N THR A 43 6.34 5.31 -2.52
CA THR A 43 7.78 5.54 -2.64
C THR A 43 8.05 6.64 -3.67
N SER A 44 8.99 7.53 -3.36
CA SER A 44 9.42 8.62 -4.25
C SER A 44 8.37 9.70 -4.51
N ARG A 45 7.18 9.65 -3.89
CA ARG A 45 6.22 10.77 -3.92
C ARG A 45 6.63 11.88 -2.96
N LYS A 46 6.52 13.13 -3.40
CA LYS A 46 6.81 14.31 -2.59
C LYS A 46 5.61 14.70 -1.74
N PHE A 47 5.88 15.17 -0.52
CA PHE A 47 4.89 15.75 0.38
C PHE A 47 5.47 16.95 1.13
N TYR A 48 4.58 17.82 1.57
CA TYR A 48 4.88 19.08 2.23
C TYR A 48 4.25 19.04 3.62
N ARG A 49 5.04 19.33 4.66
CA ARG A 49 4.55 19.31 6.03
C ARG A 49 5.17 20.40 6.90
N CYS A 50 4.49 20.77 7.97
CA CYS A 50 5.07 21.69 8.95
C CYS A 50 6.09 20.98 9.86
N ARG A 51 7.20 21.67 10.15
CA ARG A 51 8.24 21.22 11.09
C ARG A 51 7.95 21.62 12.54
N ALA A 52 7.01 22.52 12.78
CA ALA A 52 6.71 23.03 14.11
C ALA A 52 6.13 21.94 15.02
N LYS A 53 6.53 22.00 16.30
CA LYS A 53 5.89 21.26 17.39
C LYS A 53 4.94 22.19 18.12
N LYS A 54 3.78 21.67 18.51
CA LYS A 54 2.80 22.33 19.38
C LYS A 54 3.34 22.35 20.82
N THR A 55 2.68 23.11 21.69
CA THR A 55 3.05 23.26 23.12
C THR A 55 2.97 21.95 23.90
N ASP A 56 2.07 21.05 23.51
CA ASP A 56 1.93 19.69 24.07
C ASP A 56 3.00 18.71 23.56
N GLY A 57 3.96 19.19 22.75
CA GLY A 57 5.01 18.38 22.14
C GLY A 57 4.59 17.64 20.87
N SER A 58 3.30 17.63 20.52
CA SER A 58 2.81 17.00 19.29
C SER A 58 3.24 17.78 18.05
N GLN A 59 3.19 17.17 16.88
CA GLN A 59 3.55 17.85 15.63
C GLN A 59 2.36 18.64 15.07
N CYS A 60 2.62 19.76 14.40
CA CYS A 60 1.59 20.44 13.62
C CYS A 60 1.05 19.53 12.50
N ASP A 61 -0.27 19.50 12.33
CA ASP A 61 -0.98 18.58 11.42
C ASP A 61 -0.99 19.04 9.95
N PHE A 62 -0.33 20.15 9.62
CA PHE A 62 -0.23 20.60 8.24
C PHE A 62 0.57 19.59 7.41
N PHE A 63 -0.13 18.93 6.50
CA PHE A 63 0.41 17.91 5.60
C PHE A 63 -0.36 17.93 4.28
N HIS A 64 0.38 17.94 3.17
CA HIS A 64 -0.19 17.80 1.82
C HIS A 64 0.73 16.98 0.94
N TRP A 65 0.15 16.03 0.18
CA TRP A 65 0.84 15.48 -1.00
C TRP A 65 1.09 16.57 -2.03
N GLN A 66 2.08 16.37 -2.89
CA GLN A 66 2.50 17.37 -3.87
C GLN A 66 1.35 17.91 -4.72
N ALA A 67 0.44 17.06 -5.19
CA ALA A 67 -0.74 17.52 -5.92
C ALA A 67 -1.60 18.49 -5.10
N SER A 68 -1.95 18.11 -3.87
CA SER A 68 -2.77 18.95 -2.99
C SER A 68 -2.06 20.25 -2.61
N TYR A 69 -0.74 20.23 -2.45
CA TYR A 69 0.05 21.42 -2.17
C TYR A 69 0.09 22.39 -3.36
N ALA A 70 0.29 21.89 -4.58
CA ALA A 70 0.22 22.71 -5.79
C ALA A 70 -1.15 23.39 -5.95
N VAL A 71 -2.24 22.66 -5.71
CA VAL A 71 -3.59 23.22 -5.73
C VAL A 71 -3.78 24.29 -4.65
N LEU A 72 -3.26 24.06 -3.44
CA LEU A 72 -3.29 25.04 -2.34
C LEU A 72 -2.59 26.35 -2.73
N LEU A 73 -1.43 26.26 -3.40
CA LEU A 73 -0.66 27.42 -3.83
C LEU A 73 -1.39 28.23 -4.92
N ILE A 74 -2.04 27.54 -5.87
CA ILE A 74 -2.85 28.18 -6.91
C ILE A 74 -4.07 28.88 -6.30
N LYS A 75 -4.83 28.15 -5.46
CA LYS A 75 -6.09 28.61 -4.87
C LYS A 75 -5.91 29.88 -4.05
N ASP A 76 -4.82 29.96 -3.29
CA ASP A 76 -4.57 31.07 -2.38
C ASP A 76 -3.71 32.17 -3.01
N GLY A 77 -3.49 32.12 -4.33
CA GLY A 77 -2.85 33.21 -5.07
C GLY A 77 -1.34 33.35 -4.81
N PHE A 78 -0.68 32.31 -4.31
CA PHE A 78 0.78 32.31 -4.10
C PHE A 78 1.59 32.17 -5.40
N VAL A 79 0.91 32.07 -6.54
CA VAL A 79 1.51 31.77 -7.85
C VAL A 79 0.87 32.61 -8.95
N SER A 80 1.70 33.29 -9.74
CA SER A 80 1.30 34.10 -10.90
C SER A 80 0.68 33.26 -12.02
N GLY A 81 -0.12 33.89 -12.89
CA GLY A 81 -0.89 33.23 -13.95
C GLY A 81 -0.10 32.23 -14.79
N ASP A 82 1.06 32.63 -15.29
CA ASP A 82 1.90 31.81 -16.18
C ASP A 82 2.43 30.53 -15.49
N ARG A 83 2.60 30.56 -14.17
CA ARG A 83 3.05 29.40 -13.38
C ARG A 83 1.91 28.48 -12.94
N ARG A 84 0.64 28.88 -13.09
CA ARG A 84 -0.50 28.03 -12.70
C ARG A 84 -0.56 26.75 -13.53
N LEU A 85 -0.31 26.85 -14.84
CA LEU A 85 -0.33 25.70 -15.74
C LEU A 85 0.76 24.69 -15.37
N GLU A 86 1.97 25.17 -15.06
CA GLU A 86 3.08 24.35 -14.57
C GLU A 86 2.69 23.58 -13.30
N LEU A 87 2.09 24.26 -12.32
CA LEU A 87 1.64 23.62 -11.08
C LEU A 87 0.49 22.63 -11.28
N LEU A 88 -0.42 22.89 -12.21
CA LEU A 88 -1.46 21.94 -12.59
C LEU A 88 -0.86 20.67 -13.20
N MET A 89 0.17 20.80 -14.05
CA MET A 89 0.89 19.64 -14.59
C MET A 89 1.62 18.85 -13.50
N ILE A 90 2.23 19.52 -12.51
CA ILE A 90 2.81 18.87 -11.34
C ILE A 90 1.75 18.09 -10.56
N ALA A 91 0.57 18.69 -10.34
CA ALA A 91 -0.52 18.05 -9.62
C ALA A 91 -1.07 16.83 -10.36
N LEU A 92 -1.30 16.96 -11.68
CA LEU A 92 -1.74 15.85 -12.53
C LEU A 92 -0.74 14.70 -12.52
N ASN A 93 0.56 14.99 -12.62
CA ASN A 93 1.60 13.97 -12.58
C ASN A 93 1.67 13.26 -11.21
N ASP A 94 1.56 13.98 -10.09
CA ASP A 94 1.52 13.34 -8.76
C ASP A 94 0.23 12.52 -8.56
N HIS A 95 -0.91 12.96 -9.09
CA HIS A 95 -2.12 12.15 -9.12
C HIS A 95 -1.97 10.88 -9.96
N GLY A 96 -1.32 10.95 -11.12
CA GLY A 96 -0.99 9.78 -11.93
C GLY A 96 -0.19 8.73 -11.13
N LYS A 97 0.85 9.17 -10.42
CA LYS A 97 1.63 8.30 -9.51
C LYS A 97 0.79 7.71 -8.38
N ALA A 98 -0.14 8.49 -7.82
CA ALA A 98 -1.04 8.02 -6.77
C ALA A 98 -1.99 6.93 -7.28
N VAL A 99 -2.54 7.10 -8.48
CA VAL A 99 -3.44 6.12 -9.12
C VAL A 99 -2.68 4.84 -9.47
N GLU A 100 -1.46 4.95 -10.00
CA GLU A 100 -0.61 3.80 -10.30
C GLU A 100 -0.26 3.00 -9.04
N SER A 101 0.16 3.69 -7.98
CA SER A 101 0.39 3.11 -6.66
C SER A 101 -0.83 2.35 -6.14
N LEU A 102 -2.00 2.99 -6.14
CA LEU A 102 -3.25 2.39 -5.68
C LEU A 102 -3.61 1.15 -6.52
N THR A 103 -3.45 1.23 -7.84
CA THR A 103 -3.70 0.11 -8.76
C THR A 103 -2.80 -1.08 -8.43
N ASN A 104 -1.54 -0.84 -8.12
CA ASN A 104 -0.59 -1.88 -7.71
C ASN A 104 -0.99 -2.51 -6.36
N SER A 105 -1.33 -1.69 -5.36
CA SER A 105 -1.80 -2.18 -4.06
C SER A 105 -3.06 -3.04 -4.18
N ILE A 106 -4.04 -2.61 -5.00
CA ILE A 106 -5.27 -3.38 -5.26
C ILE A 106 -4.93 -4.74 -5.90
N ARG A 107 -4.02 -4.76 -6.89
CA ARG A 107 -3.59 -6.00 -7.54
C ARG A 107 -2.96 -6.98 -6.55
N GLU A 108 -2.08 -6.50 -5.67
CA GLU A 108 -1.41 -7.35 -4.68
C GLU A 108 -2.39 -7.85 -3.60
N MET A 109 -3.32 -7.00 -3.14
CA MET A 109 -4.37 -7.44 -2.22
C MET A 109 -5.26 -8.51 -2.85
N LYS A 110 -5.61 -8.37 -4.14
CA LYS A 110 -6.39 -9.38 -4.88
C LYS A 110 -5.67 -10.72 -4.95
N LYS A 111 -4.35 -10.73 -5.18
CA LYS A 111 -3.53 -11.97 -5.15
C LYS A 111 -3.54 -12.61 -3.76
N LYS A 112 -3.33 -11.81 -2.71
CA LYS A 112 -3.36 -12.31 -1.32
C LYS A 112 -4.72 -12.92 -0.96
N LEU A 113 -5.81 -12.29 -1.41
CA LEU A 113 -7.16 -12.80 -1.19
C LEU A 113 -7.35 -14.16 -1.88
N SER A 114 -6.95 -14.29 -3.14
CA SER A 114 -7.02 -15.56 -3.88
C SER A 114 -6.18 -16.67 -3.22
N ASN A 115 -4.98 -16.35 -2.74
CA ASN A 115 -4.17 -17.33 -2.00
C ASN A 115 -4.83 -17.76 -0.70
N LEU A 116 -5.49 -16.83 0.01
CA LEU A 116 -6.20 -17.14 1.25
C LEU A 116 -7.40 -18.06 1.00
N GLU A 117 -8.13 -17.85 -0.10
CA GLU A 117 -9.23 -18.72 -0.52
C GLU A 117 -8.75 -20.16 -0.76
N LEU A 118 -7.59 -20.34 -1.41
CA LEU A 118 -6.98 -21.67 -1.60
C LEU A 118 -6.66 -22.36 -0.27
N VAL A 119 -6.03 -21.63 0.66
CA VAL A 119 -5.68 -22.17 1.99
C VAL A 119 -6.93 -22.56 2.78
N MET A 120 -8.03 -21.82 2.64
CA MET A 120 -9.30 -22.16 3.29
C MET A 120 -9.89 -23.47 2.74
N GLU A 121 -9.82 -23.69 1.43
CA GLU A 121 -10.29 -24.93 0.81
C GLU A 121 -9.45 -26.15 1.24
N GLU A 122 -8.12 -25.99 1.29
CA GLU A 122 -7.21 -27.02 1.81
C GLU A 122 -7.51 -27.35 3.28
N LEU A 123 -7.74 -26.34 4.12
CA LEU A 123 -8.10 -26.51 5.52
C LEU A 123 -9.39 -27.30 5.68
N ASP A 124 -10.41 -27.00 4.86
CA ASP A 124 -11.69 -27.71 4.90
C ASP A 124 -11.54 -29.18 4.46
N ASN A 125 -10.68 -29.45 3.48
CA ASN A 125 -10.37 -30.82 3.07
C ASN A 125 -9.62 -31.59 4.18
N VAL A 126 -8.60 -30.99 4.79
CA VAL A 126 -7.88 -31.59 5.93
C VAL A 126 -8.84 -31.86 7.09
N LYS A 127 -9.74 -30.93 7.39
CA LYS A 127 -10.76 -31.08 8.43
C LYS A 127 -11.70 -32.26 8.16
N LYS A 128 -12.14 -32.46 6.90
CA LYS A 128 -12.96 -33.61 6.51
C LYS A 128 -12.20 -34.92 6.68
N SER A 129 -10.96 -34.99 6.18
CA SER A 129 -10.11 -36.20 6.30
C SER A 129 -9.80 -36.54 7.76
N MET A 130 -9.51 -35.54 8.59
CA MET A 130 -9.27 -35.74 10.02
C MET A 130 -10.52 -36.29 10.74
N LYS A 131 -11.71 -35.77 10.42
CA LYS A 131 -12.96 -36.32 10.96
C LYS A 131 -13.17 -37.78 10.55
N ALA A 132 -12.89 -38.14 9.29
CA ALA A 132 -13.01 -39.53 8.83
C ALA A 132 -12.03 -40.46 9.57
N ALA A 133 -10.76 -40.06 9.69
CA ALA A 133 -9.76 -40.82 10.42
C ALA A 133 -10.12 -41.00 11.90
N MET A 134 -10.70 -39.98 12.54
CA MET A 134 -11.17 -40.09 13.94
C MET A 134 -12.29 -41.13 14.09
N VAL A 135 -13.22 -41.20 13.14
CA VAL A 135 -14.29 -42.21 13.15
C VAL A 135 -13.69 -43.62 13.00
N GLU A 136 -12.78 -43.80 12.05
CA GLU A 136 -12.11 -45.09 11.81
C GLU A 136 -11.29 -45.56 13.03
N ILE A 137 -10.57 -44.66 13.70
CA ILE A 137 -9.83 -44.98 14.93
C ILE A 137 -10.79 -45.45 16.04
N GLU A 138 -11.95 -44.80 16.19
CA GLU A 138 -12.93 -45.16 17.21
C GLU A 138 -13.59 -46.52 16.92
N GLU A 139 -13.87 -46.83 15.66
CA GLU A 139 -14.37 -48.15 15.24
C GLU A 139 -13.33 -49.25 15.46
N ASN A 140 -12.08 -49.01 15.04
CA ASN A 140 -10.98 -49.93 15.24
C ASN A 140 -10.76 -50.21 16.73
N LYS A 141 -10.77 -49.17 17.58
CA LYS A 141 -10.66 -49.31 19.05
C LYS A 141 -11.74 -50.21 19.64
N LYS A 142 -13.00 -50.07 19.20
CA LYS A 142 -14.11 -50.94 19.64
C LYS A 142 -13.88 -52.39 19.21
N SER A 143 -13.45 -52.61 17.97
CA SER A 143 -13.13 -53.94 17.44
C SER A 143 -11.98 -54.61 18.21
N THR A 144 -10.88 -53.89 18.45
CA THR A 144 -9.73 -54.39 19.23
C THR A 144 -10.13 -54.75 20.66
N ALA A 145 -10.95 -53.92 21.32
CA ALA A 145 -11.45 -54.21 22.66
C ALA A 145 -12.32 -55.47 22.70
N ALA A 146 -13.12 -55.72 21.66
CA ALA A 146 -13.92 -56.94 21.55
C ALA A 146 -13.03 -58.19 21.36
N ALA A 147 -12.02 -58.11 20.49
CA ALA A 147 -11.07 -59.21 20.27
C ALA A 147 -10.29 -59.58 21.54
N LEU A 148 -9.83 -58.59 22.31
CA LEU A 148 -9.14 -58.81 23.58
C LEU A 148 -10.01 -59.54 24.61
N LYS A 149 -11.30 -59.16 24.71
CA LYS A 149 -12.25 -59.87 25.59
C LYS A 149 -12.41 -61.33 25.20
N LEU A 150 -12.53 -61.61 23.91
CA LEU A 150 -12.67 -62.98 23.41
C LEU A 150 -11.43 -63.82 23.72
N PHE A 151 -10.24 -63.27 23.51
CA PHE A 151 -8.98 -63.93 23.85
C PHE A 151 -8.90 -64.29 25.34
N HIS A 152 -9.30 -63.38 26.22
CA HIS A 152 -9.31 -63.63 27.66
C HIS A 152 -10.27 -64.76 28.03
N ILE A 153 -11.47 -64.78 27.43
CA ILE A 153 -12.45 -65.86 27.64
C ILE A 153 -11.87 -67.21 27.20
N ILE A 154 -11.25 -67.29 26.02
CA ILE A 154 -10.66 -68.54 25.52
C ILE A 154 -9.56 -69.05 26.47
N GLN A 155 -8.71 -68.17 27.00
CA GLN A 155 -7.67 -68.56 27.96
C GLN A 155 -8.23 -69.17 29.26
N LEU A 156 -9.41 -68.72 29.71
CA LEU A 156 -10.07 -69.25 30.92
C LEU A 156 -10.63 -70.67 30.73
N PHE A 157 -10.90 -71.10 29.50
CA PHE A 157 -11.41 -72.45 29.20
C PHE A 157 -10.32 -73.49 28.93
N HIS A 158 -9.05 -73.08 28.84
CA HIS A 158 -7.90 -73.95 28.54
C HIS A 158 -7.05 -74.31 29.78
N HIS A 159 -7.51 -73.97 30.99
CA HIS A 159 -6.94 -74.37 32.29
C HIS A 159 -7.98 -75.13 33.11
#